data_AF-A0A3N7CCY9-F1
#
_entry.id   AF-A0A3N7CCY9-F1
#
_cell.length_a   1.000
_cell.length_b   1.000
_cell.length_c   1.000
_cell.angle_alpha   90.00
_cell.angle_beta   90.00
_cell.angle_gamma   90.00
#
_symmetry.space_group_name_H-M   'P 1'
#
loop_
_entity.id
_entity.type
_entity.pdbx_description
1 polymer ?
#
loop_
_entity_poly.entity_id
_entity_poly.type
_entity_poly.pdbx_seq_one_letter_code
_entity_poly.pdbx_strand_id
1 'polypeptide(L)'
;MSGAGFHVHGPHDHELEHAAQHEPQGLAGRLAVVTAVLATFGAMFGYMGGATQANAGLYKNEAAIKKTEAANQWALYQSKSGKQNLAELASVLVNDEARKSKYLEEIERYKGEKAEIKQKAEGLEAESAEWDHKSEAQMHEHHRWAQATTALQVSIALAAIALLTKKTWMAWGTLAVGSVGVAVGVAAWFHL
;
A
#
# COMPACT_ATOMS: atom_id res chain seq x y z
N MET A 1 53.64 10.57 -39.62
CA MET A 1 52.29 10.90 -39.11
C MET A 1 52.31 10.72 -37.61
N SER A 2 52.22 11.82 -36.89
CA SER A 2 52.41 11.97 -35.45
C SER A 2 51.21 11.44 -34.66
N GLY A 3 51.47 10.78 -33.53
CA GLY A 3 50.40 10.41 -32.58
C GLY A 3 50.82 9.47 -31.45
N ALA A 4 52.10 9.44 -31.03
CA ALA A 4 52.48 8.76 -29.78
C ALA A 4 52.08 9.65 -28.61
N GLY A 5 50.82 9.55 -28.19
CA GLY A 5 50.32 10.19 -26.98
C GLY A 5 50.94 9.51 -25.76
N PHE A 6 52.05 10.04 -25.27
CA PHE A 6 52.54 9.74 -23.93
C PHE A 6 51.52 10.33 -22.93
N HIS A 7 50.57 9.52 -22.52
CA HIS A 7 49.66 9.84 -21.43
C HIS A 7 50.43 9.70 -20.12
N VAL A 8 51.07 10.79 -19.70
CA VAL A 8 51.70 10.90 -18.38
C VAL A 8 50.57 10.85 -17.36
N HIS A 9 50.37 9.70 -16.72
CA HIS A 9 49.47 9.61 -15.57
C HIS A 9 49.97 10.61 -14.54
N GLY A 10 49.09 11.51 -14.10
CA GLY A 10 49.44 12.43 -13.03
C GLY A 10 49.82 11.62 -11.79
N PRO A 11 50.74 12.10 -10.92
CA PRO A 11 51.04 11.43 -9.66
C PRO A 11 49.76 11.15 -8.85
N HIS A 12 48.71 11.95 -9.03
CA HIS A 12 47.39 11.75 -8.46
C HIS A 12 46.57 10.60 -9.08
N ASP A 13 46.67 10.34 -10.38
CA ASP A 13 46.01 9.20 -11.03
C ASP A 13 46.69 7.89 -10.62
N HIS A 14 48.01 7.90 -10.50
CA HIS A 14 48.78 6.76 -10.00
C HIS A 14 48.48 6.51 -8.51
N GLU A 15 48.37 7.55 -7.66
CA GLU A 15 47.95 7.41 -6.26
C GLU A 15 46.49 6.91 -6.11
N LEU A 16 45.58 7.32 -6.99
CA LEU A 16 44.19 6.85 -7.00
C LEU A 16 44.11 5.37 -7.43
N GLU A 17 44.89 4.97 -8.43
CA GLU A 17 44.95 3.60 -8.91
C GLU A 17 45.68 2.68 -7.89
N HIS A 18 46.74 3.16 -7.24
CA HIS A 18 47.43 2.44 -6.15
C HIS A 18 46.59 2.38 -4.86
N ALA A 19 45.82 3.42 -4.50
CA ALA A 19 44.90 3.37 -3.37
C ALA A 19 43.71 2.42 -3.61
N ALA A 20 43.24 2.31 -4.87
CA ALA A 20 42.22 1.34 -5.25
C ALA A 20 42.76 -0.10 -5.30
N GLN A 21 44.01 -0.30 -5.75
CA GLN A 21 44.64 -1.61 -5.84
C GLN A 21 45.16 -2.14 -4.49
N HIS A 22 45.46 -1.29 -3.51
CA HIS A 22 45.94 -1.70 -2.18
C HIS A 22 44.86 -1.93 -1.09
N GLU A 23 43.59 -1.60 -1.32
CA GLU A 23 42.52 -1.79 -0.31
C GLU A 23 41.23 -2.54 -0.73
N PRO A 24 41.24 -3.55 -1.65
CA PRO A 24 40.06 -4.43 -1.79
C PRO A 24 39.77 -5.21 -0.48
N GLN A 25 40.79 -5.44 0.34
CA GLN A 25 40.69 -6.12 1.64
C GLN A 25 40.49 -5.16 2.83
N GLY A 26 40.47 -3.85 2.54
CA GLY A 26 40.38 -2.76 3.50
C GLY A 26 39.00 -2.50 4.07
N LEU A 27 38.92 -1.59 5.03
CA LEU A 27 37.64 -1.17 5.62
C LEU A 27 36.70 -0.58 4.56
N ALA A 28 37.25 0.08 3.53
CA ALA A 28 36.48 0.63 2.42
C ALA A 28 35.86 -0.46 1.53
N GLY A 29 36.64 -1.46 1.11
CA GLY A 29 36.15 -2.59 0.30
C GLY A 29 35.06 -3.39 1.02
N ARG A 30 35.23 -3.65 2.33
CA ARG A 30 34.23 -4.34 3.15
C ARG A 30 32.94 -3.54 3.29
N LEU A 31 33.02 -2.23 3.53
CA LEU A 31 31.84 -1.36 3.61
C LEU A 31 31.11 -1.24 2.27
N ALA A 32 31.83 -1.24 1.14
CA ALA A 32 31.23 -1.24 -0.18
C ALA A 32 30.41 -2.51 -0.44
N VAL A 33 30.96 -3.69 -0.11
CA VAL A 33 30.25 -4.97 -0.22
C VAL A 33 29.02 -5.01 0.71
N VAL A 34 29.17 -4.59 1.97
CA VAL A 34 28.03 -4.52 2.91
C VAL A 34 26.93 -3.60 2.39
N THR A 35 27.29 -2.44 1.84
CA THR A 35 26.33 -1.49 1.26
C THR A 35 25.61 -2.07 0.05
N ALA A 36 26.32 -2.80 -0.82
CA ALA A 36 25.72 -3.49 -1.97
C ALA A 36 24.69 -4.55 -1.53
N VAL A 37 25.02 -5.35 -0.51
CA VAL A 37 24.10 -6.35 0.04
C VAL A 37 22.87 -5.68 0.67
N LEU A 38 23.07 -4.64 1.49
CA LEU A 38 21.96 -3.88 2.09
C LEU A 38 21.08 -3.22 1.03
N ALA A 39 21.65 -2.75 -0.09
CA ALA A 39 20.91 -2.19 -1.21
C ALA A 39 20.04 -3.25 -1.91
N THR A 40 20.54 -4.48 -2.08
CA THR A 40 19.72 -5.58 -2.62
C THR A 40 18.53 -5.91 -1.74
N PHE A 41 18.73 -5.99 -0.41
CA PHE A 41 17.61 -6.17 0.52
C PHE A 41 16.67 -4.97 0.54
N GLY A 42 17.20 -3.74 0.45
CA GLY A 42 16.41 -2.52 0.37
C GLY A 42 15.52 -2.48 -0.87
N ALA A 43 16.03 -2.93 -2.01
CA ALA A 43 15.25 -3.05 -3.24
C ALA A 43 14.13 -4.10 -3.11
N MET A 44 14.42 -5.24 -2.46
CA MET A 44 13.43 -6.29 -2.20
C MET A 44 12.31 -5.80 -1.27
N PHE A 45 12.65 -5.14 -0.15
CA PHE A 45 11.66 -4.61 0.79
C PHE A 45 10.87 -3.45 0.20
N GLY A 46 11.52 -2.58 -0.59
CA GLY A 46 10.85 -1.51 -1.34
C GLY A 46 9.84 -2.07 -2.35
N TYR A 47 10.19 -3.15 -3.06
CA TYR A 47 9.26 -3.84 -3.95
C TYR A 47 8.06 -4.42 -3.20
N MET A 48 8.30 -5.15 -2.11
CA MET A 48 7.22 -5.74 -1.30
C MET A 48 6.31 -4.66 -0.71
N GLY A 49 6.88 -3.59 -0.17
CA GLY A 49 6.13 -2.43 0.32
C GLY A 49 5.29 -1.78 -0.78
N GLY A 50 5.86 -1.58 -1.97
CA GLY A 50 5.12 -1.06 -3.12
C GLY A 50 3.97 -1.97 -3.56
N ALA A 51 4.20 -3.29 -3.61
CA ALA A 51 3.20 -4.28 -3.99
C ALA A 51 2.02 -4.32 -2.99
N THR A 52 2.29 -4.35 -1.68
CA THR A 52 1.24 -4.32 -0.65
C THR A 52 0.46 -3.01 -0.66
N GLN A 53 1.13 -1.87 -0.92
CA GLN A 53 0.46 -0.57 -1.05
C GLN A 53 -0.49 -0.54 -2.26
N ALA A 54 -0.04 -1.05 -3.41
CA ALA A 54 -0.85 -1.13 -4.61
C ALA A 54 -2.07 -2.04 -4.40
N ASN A 55 -1.88 -3.22 -3.79
CA ASN A 55 -2.97 -4.14 -3.47
C ASN A 55 -3.98 -3.54 -2.49
N ALA A 56 -3.52 -2.86 -1.44
CA ALA A 56 -4.39 -2.14 -0.52
C ALA A 56 -5.24 -1.09 -1.27
N GLY A 57 -4.61 -0.31 -2.16
CA GLY A 57 -5.31 0.66 -3.01
C GLY A 57 -6.38 0.02 -3.91
N LEU A 58 -6.05 -1.11 -4.56
CA LEU A 58 -7.01 -1.85 -5.40
C LEU A 58 -8.21 -2.35 -4.57
N TYR A 59 -7.98 -2.94 -3.40
CA TYR A 59 -9.05 -3.41 -2.53
C TYR A 59 -9.90 -2.26 -1.98
N LYS A 60 -9.29 -1.13 -1.61
CA LYS A 60 -10.04 0.06 -1.18
C LYS A 60 -10.92 0.62 -2.28
N ASN A 61 -10.44 0.61 -3.53
CA ASN A 61 -11.23 1.03 -4.69
C ASN A 61 -12.43 0.10 -4.91
N GLU A 62 -12.23 -1.22 -4.85
CA GLU A 62 -13.33 -2.18 -4.97
C GLU A 62 -14.36 -1.98 -3.85
N ALA A 63 -13.90 -1.80 -2.60
CA ALA A 63 -14.75 -1.48 -1.46
C ALA A 63 -15.58 -0.20 -1.72
N ALA A 64 -14.97 0.84 -2.29
CA ALA A 64 -15.65 2.09 -2.62
C ALA A 64 -16.68 1.93 -3.75
N ILE A 65 -16.39 1.12 -4.78
CA ILE A 65 -17.33 0.79 -5.85
C ILE A 65 -18.55 0.08 -5.24
N LYS A 66 -18.34 -0.98 -4.46
CA LYS A 66 -19.42 -1.72 -3.78
C LYS A 66 -20.23 -0.85 -2.84
N LYS A 67 -19.58 0.04 -2.08
CA LYS A 67 -20.27 1.02 -1.22
C LYS A 67 -21.15 1.98 -2.02
N THR A 68 -20.68 2.41 -3.19
CA THR A 68 -21.45 3.27 -4.08
C THR A 68 -22.65 2.52 -4.69
N GLU A 69 -22.46 1.26 -5.09
CA GLU A 69 -23.54 0.39 -5.55
C GLU A 69 -24.61 0.19 -4.45
N ALA A 70 -24.18 -0.05 -3.21
CA ALA A 70 -25.08 -0.15 -2.06
C ALA A 70 -25.84 1.16 -1.81
N ALA A 71 -25.16 2.30 -1.86
CA ALA A 71 -25.80 3.61 -1.72
C ALA A 71 -26.85 3.87 -2.80
N ASN A 72 -26.61 3.43 -4.03
CA ASN A 72 -27.59 3.50 -5.12
C ASN A 72 -28.82 2.62 -4.82
N GLN A 73 -28.63 1.41 -4.27
CA GLN A 73 -29.75 0.56 -3.84
C GLN A 73 -30.55 1.20 -2.70
N TRP A 74 -29.87 1.78 -1.71
CA TRP A 74 -30.55 2.52 -0.64
C TRP A 74 -31.32 3.74 -1.16
N ALA A 75 -30.77 4.48 -2.11
CA ALA A 75 -31.47 5.59 -2.76
C ALA A 75 -32.74 5.10 -3.50
N LEU A 76 -32.66 3.95 -4.19
CA LEU A 76 -33.81 3.33 -4.83
C LEU A 76 -34.86 2.87 -3.80
N TYR A 77 -34.43 2.27 -2.69
CA TYR A 77 -35.30 1.89 -1.57
C TYR A 77 -36.05 3.11 -1.02
N GLN A 78 -35.34 4.22 -0.78
CA GLN A 78 -35.94 5.48 -0.31
C GLN A 78 -36.97 6.02 -1.30
N SER A 79 -36.66 5.99 -2.61
CA SER A 79 -37.61 6.39 -3.65
C SER A 79 -38.89 5.54 -3.65
N LYS A 80 -38.75 4.20 -3.54
CA LYS A 80 -39.89 3.27 -3.46
C LYS A 80 -40.69 3.48 -2.17
N SER A 81 -40.01 3.73 -1.06
CA SER A 81 -40.67 4.06 0.22
C SER A 81 -41.48 5.34 0.13
N GLY A 82 -40.98 6.36 -0.56
CA GLY A 82 -41.74 7.59 -0.85
C GLY A 82 -43.00 7.32 -1.67
N LYS A 83 -42.90 6.51 -2.74
CA LYS A 83 -44.06 6.11 -3.57
C LYS A 83 -45.09 5.31 -2.77
N GLN A 84 -44.64 4.39 -1.92
CA GLN A 84 -45.51 3.63 -1.03
C GLN A 84 -46.27 4.56 -0.07
N ASN A 85 -45.58 5.50 0.59
CA ASN A 85 -46.21 6.44 1.52
C ASN A 85 -47.26 7.33 0.82
N LEU A 86 -47.00 7.74 -0.43
CA LEU A 86 -47.98 8.47 -1.24
C LEU A 86 -49.21 7.61 -1.60
N ALA A 87 -49.01 6.34 -1.95
CA ALA A 87 -50.10 5.41 -2.22
C ALA A 87 -50.93 5.11 -0.96
N GLU A 88 -50.28 4.97 0.20
CA GLU A 88 -50.94 4.84 1.51
C GLU A 88 -51.82 6.05 1.81
N LEU A 89 -51.27 7.26 1.65
CA LEU A 89 -52.05 8.49 1.82
C LEU A 89 -53.22 8.57 0.83
N ALA A 90 -53.00 8.25 -0.45
CA ALA A 90 -54.05 8.27 -1.46
C ALA A 90 -55.18 7.26 -1.19
N SER A 91 -54.84 6.08 -0.65
CA SER A 91 -55.82 5.05 -0.29
C SER A 91 -56.80 5.48 0.81
N VAL A 92 -56.37 6.39 1.70
CA VAL A 92 -57.19 6.94 2.78
C VAL A 92 -58.02 8.13 2.30
N LEU A 93 -57.52 8.91 1.32
CA LEU A 93 -58.19 10.11 0.80
C LEU A 93 -59.27 9.81 -0.25
N VAL A 94 -59.20 8.67 -0.94
CA VAL A 94 -60.11 8.34 -2.03
C VAL A 94 -61.36 7.60 -1.53
N ASN A 95 -62.53 8.14 -1.89
CA ASN A 95 -63.83 7.56 -1.55
C ASN A 95 -64.31 6.48 -2.54
N ASP A 96 -63.64 6.35 -3.69
CA ASP A 96 -63.95 5.34 -4.71
C ASP A 96 -63.26 4.01 -4.39
N GLU A 97 -64.06 2.97 -4.15
CA GLU A 97 -63.57 1.65 -3.72
C GLU A 97 -62.66 0.97 -4.75
N ALA A 98 -62.93 1.16 -6.05
CA ALA A 98 -62.13 0.58 -7.13
C ALA A 98 -60.73 1.22 -7.21
N ARG A 99 -60.64 2.54 -7.01
CA ARG A 99 -59.35 3.24 -6.93
C ARG A 99 -58.60 2.92 -5.65
N LYS A 100 -59.30 2.78 -4.52
CA LYS A 100 -58.72 2.37 -3.24
C LYS A 100 -58.07 0.99 -3.34
N SER A 101 -58.75 0.01 -3.94
CA SER A 101 -58.19 -1.33 -4.17
C SER A 101 -56.91 -1.29 -5.01
N LYS A 102 -56.83 -0.43 -6.03
CA LYS A 102 -55.60 -0.26 -6.83
C LYS A 102 -54.43 0.23 -5.98
N TYR A 103 -54.63 1.23 -5.13
CA TYR A 103 -53.54 1.72 -4.27
C TYR A 103 -53.08 0.66 -3.25
N LEU A 104 -54.00 -0.15 -2.71
CA LEU A 104 -53.66 -1.26 -1.82
C LEU A 104 -52.79 -2.31 -2.51
N GLU A 105 -53.09 -2.64 -3.77
CA GLU A 105 -52.26 -3.53 -4.58
C GLU A 105 -50.87 -2.94 -4.85
N GLU A 106 -50.78 -1.65 -5.17
CA GLU A 106 -49.50 -0.97 -5.36
C GLU A 106 -48.65 -0.93 -4.08
N ILE A 107 -49.28 -0.76 -2.91
CA ILE A 107 -48.60 -0.79 -1.60
C ILE A 107 -47.96 -2.15 -1.36
N GLU A 108 -48.70 -3.25 -1.57
CA GLU A 108 -48.15 -4.59 -1.42
C GLU A 108 -47.03 -4.89 -2.43
N ARG A 109 -47.18 -4.45 -3.69
CA ARG A 109 -46.10 -4.53 -4.68
C ARG A 109 -44.84 -3.79 -4.20
N TYR A 110 -44.97 -2.55 -3.73
CA TYR A 110 -43.83 -1.77 -3.27
C TYR A 110 -43.20 -2.34 -2.00
N LYS A 111 -43.97 -2.95 -1.09
CA LYS A 111 -43.42 -3.68 0.07
C LYS A 111 -42.52 -4.83 -0.37
N GLY A 112 -42.98 -5.65 -1.32
CA GLY A 112 -42.20 -6.75 -1.90
C GLY A 112 -40.90 -6.25 -2.55
N GLU A 113 -41.00 -5.29 -3.46
CA GLU A 113 -39.84 -4.71 -4.15
C GLU A 113 -38.82 -4.10 -3.17
N LYS A 114 -39.30 -3.40 -2.13
CA LYS A 114 -38.44 -2.81 -1.09
C LYS A 114 -37.66 -3.85 -0.31
N ALA A 115 -38.27 -5.00 0.01
CA ALA A 115 -37.59 -6.07 0.73
C ALA A 115 -36.43 -6.64 -0.10
N GLU A 116 -36.63 -6.86 -1.40
CA GLU A 116 -35.57 -7.31 -2.30
C GLU A 116 -34.45 -6.28 -2.46
N ILE A 117 -34.79 -4.99 -2.63
CA ILE A 117 -33.80 -3.91 -2.75
C ILE A 117 -32.98 -3.80 -1.46
N LYS A 118 -33.63 -3.91 -0.30
CA LYS A 118 -32.96 -3.89 1.00
C LYS A 118 -31.94 -5.03 1.12
N GLN A 119 -32.35 -6.25 0.78
CA GLN A 119 -31.45 -7.41 0.82
C GLN A 119 -30.24 -7.22 -0.10
N LYS A 120 -30.44 -6.67 -1.31
CA LYS A 120 -29.34 -6.36 -2.23
C LYS A 120 -28.41 -5.27 -1.68
N ALA A 121 -28.96 -4.23 -1.07
CA ALA A 121 -28.17 -3.16 -0.46
C ALA A 121 -27.30 -3.69 0.68
N GLU A 122 -27.89 -4.47 1.60
CA GLU A 122 -27.17 -5.08 2.73
C GLU A 122 -26.09 -6.08 2.25
N GLY A 123 -26.36 -6.84 1.18
CA GLY A 123 -25.35 -7.72 0.57
C GLY A 123 -24.15 -6.95 0.02
N LEU A 124 -24.39 -5.85 -0.70
CA LEU A 124 -23.33 -4.99 -1.23
C LEU A 124 -22.54 -4.28 -0.13
N GLU A 125 -23.19 -3.90 0.98
CA GLU A 125 -22.50 -3.36 2.15
C GLU A 125 -21.58 -4.39 2.81
N ALA A 126 -22.04 -5.64 2.92
CA ALA A 126 -21.21 -6.72 3.43
C ALA A 126 -19.99 -6.98 2.53
N GLU A 127 -20.18 -7.05 1.21
CA GLU A 127 -19.08 -7.17 0.25
C GLU A 127 -18.10 -6.00 0.35
N SER A 128 -18.62 -4.77 0.45
CA SER A 128 -17.80 -3.56 0.65
C SER A 128 -16.94 -3.67 1.91
N ALA A 129 -17.52 -4.10 3.03
CA ALA A 129 -16.81 -4.28 4.30
C ALA A 129 -15.72 -5.36 4.22
N GLU A 130 -15.98 -6.48 3.53
CA GLU A 130 -14.97 -7.52 3.30
C GLU A 130 -13.78 -7.00 2.50
N TRP A 131 -14.02 -6.22 1.44
CA TRP A 131 -12.96 -5.59 0.65
C TRP A 131 -12.19 -4.54 1.46
N ASP A 132 -12.88 -3.78 2.31
CA ASP A 132 -12.25 -2.81 3.19
C ASP A 132 -11.29 -3.48 4.17
N HIS A 133 -11.72 -4.57 4.80
CA HIS A 133 -10.89 -5.35 5.71
C HIS A 133 -9.67 -5.96 5.02
N LYS A 134 -9.82 -6.46 3.78
CA LYS A 134 -8.68 -6.93 2.96
C LYS A 134 -7.69 -5.80 2.66
N SER A 135 -8.19 -4.59 2.37
CA SER A 135 -7.36 -3.40 2.17
C SER A 135 -6.56 -3.05 3.43
N GLU A 136 -7.21 -3.03 4.59
CA GLU A 136 -6.56 -2.70 5.85
C GLU A 136 -5.47 -3.72 6.22
N ALA A 137 -5.74 -5.01 6.02
CA ALA A 137 -4.74 -6.07 6.22
C ALA A 137 -3.48 -5.85 5.35
N GLN A 138 -3.66 -5.49 4.07
CA GLN A 138 -2.52 -5.17 3.19
C GLN A 138 -1.79 -3.90 3.62
N MET A 139 -2.51 -2.90 4.15
CA MET A 139 -1.90 -1.66 4.64
C MET A 139 -1.05 -1.89 5.90
N HIS A 140 -1.48 -2.80 6.78
CA HIS A 140 -0.67 -3.21 7.93
C HIS A 140 0.66 -3.83 7.51
N GLU A 141 0.63 -4.73 6.53
CA GLU A 141 1.85 -5.31 5.96
C GLU A 141 2.72 -4.24 5.29
N HIS A 142 2.12 -3.34 4.51
CA HIS A 142 2.84 -2.21 3.90
C HIS A 142 3.60 -1.38 4.93
N HIS A 143 2.97 -1.06 6.07
CA HIS A 143 3.61 -0.27 7.11
C HIS A 143 4.88 -0.95 7.67
N ARG A 144 4.84 -2.28 7.83
CA ARG A 144 5.98 -3.08 8.30
C ARG A 144 7.11 -3.10 7.27
N TRP A 145 6.78 -3.26 5.98
CA TRP A 145 7.77 -3.16 4.88
C TRP A 145 8.37 -1.76 4.76
N ALA A 146 7.57 -0.71 4.94
CA ALA A 146 8.02 0.67 4.90
C ALA A 146 9.02 0.96 6.02
N GLN A 147 8.71 0.57 7.26
CA GLN A 147 9.63 0.72 8.40
C GLN A 147 10.96 0.00 8.18
N ALA A 148 10.94 -1.24 7.68
CA ALA A 148 12.15 -1.99 7.35
C ALA A 148 12.99 -1.31 6.26
N THR A 149 12.33 -0.81 5.20
CA THR A 149 13.01 -0.10 4.11
C THR A 149 13.68 1.19 4.60
N THR A 150 13.01 1.97 5.46
CA THR A 150 13.60 3.18 6.05
C THR A 150 14.81 2.86 6.94
N ALA A 151 14.74 1.80 7.75
CA ALA A 151 15.87 1.37 8.58
C ALA A 151 17.11 1.00 7.73
N LEU A 152 16.90 0.30 6.60
CA LEU A 152 17.97 -0.02 5.65
C LEU A 152 18.56 1.25 5.01
N GLN A 153 17.72 2.22 4.63
CA GLN A 153 18.21 3.50 4.08
C GLN A 153 19.09 4.26 5.07
N VAL A 154 18.69 4.31 6.35
CA VAL A 154 19.51 4.91 7.41
C VAL A 154 20.85 4.17 7.55
N SER A 155 20.84 2.83 7.51
CA SER A 155 22.07 2.05 7.54
C SER A 155 23.00 2.33 6.36
N ILE A 156 22.46 2.45 5.15
CA ILE A 156 23.24 2.77 3.95
C ILE A 156 23.85 4.18 4.06
N ALA A 157 23.08 5.15 4.56
CA ALA A 157 23.59 6.51 4.81
C ALA A 157 24.74 6.50 5.82
N LEU A 158 24.63 5.74 6.93
CA LEU A 158 25.71 5.58 7.90
C LEU A 158 26.95 4.89 7.29
N ALA A 159 26.76 3.92 6.39
CA ALA A 159 27.85 3.28 5.64
C ALA A 159 28.62 4.30 4.79
N ALA A 160 27.92 5.17 4.09
CA ALA A 160 28.52 6.23 3.27
C ALA A 160 29.30 7.24 4.12
N ILE A 161 28.75 7.66 5.28
CA ILE A 161 29.46 8.60 6.18
C ILE A 161 30.70 7.93 6.79
N ALA A 162 30.63 6.64 7.15
CA ALA A 162 31.78 5.88 7.65
C ALA A 162 32.90 5.78 6.61
N LEU A 163 32.56 5.60 5.33
CA LEU A 163 33.52 5.61 4.21
C LEU A 163 34.23 6.96 4.09
N LEU A 164 33.49 8.08 4.17
CA LEU A 164 34.07 9.43 4.07
C LEU A 164 34.95 9.81 5.27
N THR A 165 34.60 9.34 6.47
CA THR A 165 35.29 9.72 7.71
C THR A 165 36.46 8.81 8.09
N LYS A 166 36.62 7.65 7.42
CA LYS A 166 37.67 6.63 7.69
C LYS A 166 37.74 6.19 9.17
N LYS A 167 36.67 6.41 9.96
CA LYS A 167 36.64 6.06 11.40
C LYS A 167 36.10 4.65 11.60
N THR A 168 36.91 3.79 12.23
CA THR A 168 36.58 2.38 12.51
C THR A 168 35.38 2.20 13.43
N TRP A 169 35.17 3.08 14.44
CA TRP A 169 33.98 3.01 15.31
C TRP A 169 32.67 3.25 14.54
N MET A 170 32.71 4.09 13.51
CA MET A 170 31.56 4.37 12.65
C MET A 170 31.16 3.14 11.82
N ALA A 171 32.14 2.33 11.38
CA ALA A 171 31.89 1.08 10.66
C ALA A 171 31.17 0.02 11.53
N TRP A 172 31.49 -0.05 12.83
CA TRP A 172 30.74 -0.87 13.78
C TRP A 172 29.30 -0.37 13.98
N GLY A 173 29.10 0.96 13.99
CA GLY A 173 27.77 1.56 14.01
C GLY A 173 26.93 1.18 12.78
N THR A 174 27.52 1.21 11.59
CA THR A 174 26.88 0.78 10.34
C THR A 174 26.47 -0.69 10.39
N LEU A 175 27.36 -1.58 10.84
CA LEU A 175 27.05 -3.01 10.98
C LEU A 175 25.93 -3.24 12.00
N ALA A 176 25.94 -2.54 13.15
CA ALA A 176 24.90 -2.67 14.16
C ALA A 176 23.53 -2.22 13.63
N VAL A 177 23.46 -1.03 13.01
CA VAL A 177 22.20 -0.50 12.45
C VAL A 177 21.72 -1.33 11.26
N GLY A 178 22.63 -1.79 10.39
CA GLY A 178 22.29 -2.67 9.28
C GLY A 178 21.76 -4.02 9.72
N SER A 179 22.36 -4.60 10.76
CA SER A 179 21.89 -5.86 11.36
C SER A 179 20.49 -5.70 11.97
N VAL A 180 20.23 -4.58 12.65
CA VAL A 180 18.90 -4.25 13.18
C VAL A 180 17.90 -4.04 12.05
N GLY A 181 18.26 -3.33 10.98
CA GLY A 181 17.38 -3.13 9.82
C GLY A 181 17.01 -4.45 9.12
N VAL A 182 17.99 -5.35 8.94
CA VAL A 182 17.75 -6.70 8.40
C VAL A 182 16.89 -7.52 9.37
N ALA A 183 17.15 -7.48 10.67
CA ALA A 183 16.35 -8.20 11.66
C ALA A 183 14.89 -7.72 11.70
N VAL A 184 14.65 -6.41 11.62
CA VAL A 184 13.31 -5.82 11.52
C VAL A 184 12.63 -6.24 10.22
N GLY A 185 13.34 -6.24 9.08
CA GLY A 185 12.80 -6.72 7.82
C GLY A 185 12.47 -8.21 7.80
N VAL A 186 13.28 -9.03 8.49
CA VAL A 186 13.00 -10.47 8.68
C VAL A 186 11.81 -10.67 9.61
N ALA A 187 11.69 -9.92 10.70
CA ALA A 187 10.52 -9.96 11.57
C ALA A 187 9.24 -9.54 10.82
N ALA A 188 9.32 -8.49 9.99
CA ALA A 188 8.26 -8.09 9.07
C ALA A 188 7.83 -9.26 8.16
N TRP A 189 8.80 -9.92 7.52
CA TRP A 189 8.59 -11.09 6.67
C TRP A 189 7.88 -12.24 7.41
N PHE A 190 8.21 -12.49 8.67
CA PHE A 190 7.62 -13.58 9.46
C PHE A 190 6.32 -13.23 10.18
N HIS A 191 5.74 -12.05 9.95
CA HIS A 191 4.50 -11.65 10.61
C HIS A 191 4.60 -11.64 12.16
N LEU A 192 5.82 -11.43 12.69
CA LEU A 192 6.14 -11.18 14.10
C LEU A 192 6.08 -9.68 14.41
#